data_AF-A0A7Y3N4P7-F1
#
_entry.id   AF-A0A7Y3N4P7-F1
#
_cell.length_a   1.000
_cell.length_b   1.000
_cell.length_c   1.000
_cell.angle_alpha   90.00
_cell.angle_beta   90.00
_cell.angle_gamma   90.00
#
_symmetry.space_group_name_H-M   'P 1'
#
loop_
_entity.id
_entity.type
_entity.pdbx_description
1 polymer ?
#
loop_
_entity_poly.entity_id
_entity_poly.type
_entity_poly.pdbx_seq_one_letter_code
_entity_poly.pdbx_strand_id
1 'polypeptide(L)'
;MLHFLDPCDPFLSIRSHEVSVGEIPSPEIQGLIDQMFAIAKGEREDLQKKVAIGLAAPQIGVSKRIILVDVGVDKDRKKMGELKIYINPQIVWKSDELEEGREGCYSVDHRLSGIMSRPKSILLNALDRDGNAIKQEFTGFTARIFQHEIDHLDGILFPDRIGKDGILHWVLEKEFPEYRKTWQSWPVKCPWEVWLAMKEGKPFEFFLDDDPFSKKKA
;
A
#
# COMPACT_ATOMS: atom_id res chain seq x y z
N MET A 1 17.10 12.87 1.89
CA MET A 1 16.90 11.40 1.91
C MET A 1 15.44 11.16 1.59
N LEU A 2 15.14 10.28 0.63
CA LEU A 2 13.76 9.94 0.27
C LEU A 2 13.13 9.15 1.44
N HIS A 3 11.88 9.46 1.77
CA HIS A 3 11.11 8.86 2.85
C HIS A 3 9.63 8.81 2.45
N PHE A 4 8.84 8.01 3.15
CA PHE A 4 7.39 7.97 2.91
C PHE A 4 6.76 9.33 3.21
N LEU A 5 6.02 9.85 2.25
CA LEU A 5 5.27 11.10 2.38
C LEU A 5 4.00 10.89 3.21
N ASP A 6 3.60 11.96 3.90
CA ASP A 6 2.33 12.05 4.62
C ASP A 6 1.13 12.12 3.66
N PRO A 7 -0.06 11.65 4.08
CA PRO A 7 -1.23 11.52 3.19
C PRO A 7 -1.74 12.86 2.61
N CYS A 8 -1.35 13.99 3.20
CA CYS A 8 -1.69 15.33 2.70
C CYS A 8 -0.75 15.84 1.61
N ASP A 9 0.34 15.12 1.31
CA ASP A 9 1.28 15.54 0.28
C ASP A 9 0.65 15.43 -1.12
N PRO A 10 0.72 16.48 -1.95
CA PRO A 10 0.14 16.48 -3.30
C PRO A 10 0.60 15.34 -4.20
N PHE A 11 1.82 14.82 -4.05
CA PHE A 11 2.32 13.71 -4.85
C PHE A 11 1.47 12.44 -4.69
N LEU A 12 0.78 12.28 -3.56
CA LEU A 12 -0.11 11.14 -3.30
C LEU A 12 -1.52 11.32 -3.87
N SER A 13 -1.85 12.50 -4.42
CA SER A 13 -3.17 12.84 -4.96
C SER A 13 -3.14 13.19 -6.45
N ILE A 14 -2.00 13.03 -7.12
CA ILE A 14 -1.81 13.37 -8.53
C ILE A 14 -1.38 12.12 -9.31
N ARG A 15 -1.92 11.99 -10.52
CA ARG A 15 -1.53 10.91 -11.44
C ARG A 15 -0.06 11.08 -11.86
N SER A 16 0.69 9.99 -11.71
CA SER A 16 2.12 9.94 -12.03
C SER A 16 2.40 9.80 -13.52
N HIS A 17 3.55 10.31 -13.95
CA HIS A 17 3.97 10.28 -15.34
C HIS A 17 4.59 8.93 -15.74
N GLU A 18 4.28 8.48 -16.95
CA GLU A 18 4.95 7.33 -17.56
C GLU A 18 6.45 7.58 -17.73
N VAL A 19 7.24 6.51 -17.62
CA VAL A 19 8.66 6.52 -17.93
C VAL A 19 8.83 6.14 -19.40
N SER A 20 9.53 6.95 -20.19
CA SER A 20 9.79 6.58 -21.59
C SER A 20 10.74 5.39 -21.64
N VAL A 21 10.53 4.44 -22.55
CA VAL A 21 11.37 3.22 -22.63
C VAL A 21 12.86 3.55 -22.77
N GLY A 22 13.20 4.58 -23.57
CA GLY A 22 14.59 5.03 -23.75
C GLY A 22 15.22 5.67 -22.50
N GLU A 23 14.42 6.09 -21.52
CA GLU A 23 14.91 6.66 -20.26
C GLU A 23 15.19 5.59 -19.20
N ILE A 24 14.63 4.38 -19.33
CA ILE A 24 14.79 3.29 -18.36
C ILE A 24 16.28 2.97 -18.07
N PRO A 25 17.18 2.85 -19.07
CA PRO A 25 18.59 2.57 -18.79
C PRO A 25 19.39 3.80 -18.31
N SER A 26 18.76 4.97 -18.21
CA SER A 26 19.47 6.18 -17.77
C SER A 26 19.93 6.06 -16.30
N PRO A 27 21.07 6.68 -15.93
CA PRO A 27 21.54 6.70 -14.54
C PRO A 27 20.51 7.27 -13.56
N GLU A 28 19.65 8.19 -14.01
CA GLU A 28 18.59 8.78 -13.19
C GLU A 28 17.53 7.74 -12.81
N ILE A 29 16.97 7.02 -13.78
CA ILE A 29 15.93 6.00 -13.52
C ILE A 29 16.52 4.81 -12.76
N GLN A 30 17.73 4.36 -13.12
CA GLN A 30 18.39 3.27 -12.40
C GLN A 30 18.71 3.66 -10.95
N GLY A 31 19.19 4.88 -10.71
CA GLY A 31 19.44 5.40 -9.38
C GLY A 31 18.17 5.50 -8.52
N LEU A 32 17.06 5.93 -9.11
CA LEU A 32 15.75 5.93 -8.46
C LEU A 32 15.31 4.50 -8.07
N ILE A 33 15.42 3.54 -8.99
CA ILE A 33 15.09 2.14 -8.72
C ILE A 33 15.92 1.60 -7.54
N ASP A 34 17.22 1.87 -7.52
CA ASP A 34 18.11 1.44 -6.43
C ASP A 34 17.72 2.09 -5.08
N GLN A 35 17.35 3.37 -5.09
CA GLN A 35 16.84 4.05 -3.89
C GLN A 35 15.53 3.45 -3.39
N MET A 36 14.59 3.14 -4.29
CA MET A 36 13.33 2.47 -3.93
C MET A 36 13.61 1.10 -3.29
N PHE A 37 14.54 0.31 -3.85
CA PHE A 37 14.95 -0.97 -3.25
C PHE A 37 15.58 -0.79 -1.88
N ALA A 38 16.42 0.22 -1.67
CA ALA A 38 17.04 0.49 -0.38
C ALA A 38 16.01 0.84 0.70
N ILE A 39 15.04 1.70 0.37
CA ILE A 39 13.92 2.06 1.27
C ILE A 39 13.09 0.83 1.59
N ALA A 40 12.66 0.08 0.56
CA ALA A 40 11.84 -1.11 0.76
C ALA A 40 12.55 -2.18 1.58
N LYS A 41 13.87 -2.37 1.41
CA LYS A 41 14.69 -3.32 2.20
C LYS A 41 14.88 -2.90 3.64
N GLY A 42 15.13 -1.62 3.92
CA GLY A 42 15.26 -1.11 5.30
C GLY A 42 14.02 -1.42 6.16
N GLU A 43 12.84 -1.42 5.54
CA GLU A 43 11.58 -1.80 6.17
C GLU A 43 11.39 -3.32 6.36
N ARG A 44 12.24 -4.19 5.78
CA ARG A 44 12.10 -5.66 5.88
C ARG A 44 12.86 -6.31 7.01
N GLU A 45 13.82 -5.62 7.61
CA GLU A 45 14.78 -6.27 8.52
C GLU A 45 14.15 -6.77 9.82
N ASP A 46 12.97 -6.25 10.18
CA ASP A 46 12.19 -6.72 11.34
C ASP A 46 10.80 -7.21 10.91
N LEU A 47 10.67 -8.52 10.71
CA LEU A 47 9.41 -9.16 10.32
C LEU A 47 8.30 -9.06 11.40
N GLN A 48 8.63 -8.65 12.63
CA GLN A 48 7.63 -8.35 13.66
C GLN A 48 7.01 -6.96 13.47
N LYS A 49 7.69 -6.06 12.74
CA LYS A 49 7.21 -4.73 12.40
C LYS A 49 6.41 -4.74 11.10
N LYS A 50 5.92 -3.56 10.70
CA LYS A 50 5.42 -3.37 9.34
C LYS A 50 6.58 -3.65 8.40
N VAL A 51 6.29 -4.44 7.36
CA VAL A 51 7.22 -4.74 6.27
C VAL A 51 6.67 -4.15 4.98
N ALA A 52 7.50 -3.44 4.23
CA ALA A 52 7.17 -2.99 2.89
C ALA A 52 7.10 -4.20 1.94
N ILE A 53 5.87 -4.58 1.59
CA ILE A 53 5.56 -5.62 0.59
C ILE A 53 5.22 -5.01 -0.77
N GLY A 54 5.08 -3.68 -0.82
CA GLY A 54 4.95 -2.86 -2.00
C GLY A 54 5.41 -1.44 -1.69
N LEU A 55 5.82 -0.72 -2.74
CA LEU A 55 6.19 0.70 -2.70
C LEU A 55 6.01 1.32 -4.08
N ALA A 56 5.26 2.41 -4.19
CA ALA A 56 5.16 3.22 -5.38
C ALA A 56 6.05 4.47 -5.30
N ALA A 57 6.69 4.86 -6.40
CA ALA A 57 7.56 6.05 -6.45
C ALA A 57 6.90 7.36 -5.95
N PRO A 58 5.59 7.60 -6.14
CA PRO A 58 4.92 8.78 -5.59
C PRO A 58 4.93 8.83 -4.06
N GLN A 59 4.98 7.67 -3.39
CA GLN A 59 5.06 7.61 -1.93
C GLN A 59 6.35 8.19 -1.38
N ILE A 60 7.37 8.34 -2.21
CA ILE A 60 8.65 8.96 -1.86
C ILE A 60 8.88 10.27 -2.63
N GLY A 61 7.81 10.90 -3.13
CA GLY A 61 7.86 12.22 -3.76
C GLY A 61 8.35 12.22 -5.21
N VAL A 62 8.25 11.10 -5.91
CA VAL A 62 8.67 10.99 -7.31
C VAL A 62 7.47 10.63 -8.19
N SER A 63 7.04 11.58 -9.03
CA SER A 63 5.91 11.41 -9.97
C SER A 63 6.30 10.58 -11.19
N LYS A 64 6.62 9.29 -10.98
CA LYS A 64 6.91 8.31 -12.03
C LYS A 64 6.09 7.05 -11.79
N ARG A 65 5.61 6.42 -12.87
CA ARG A 65 4.86 5.16 -12.82
C ARG A 65 5.77 3.97 -12.58
N ILE A 66 6.35 3.88 -11.38
CA ILE A 66 7.26 2.81 -10.98
C ILE A 66 6.79 2.26 -9.63
N ILE A 67 6.67 0.94 -9.52
CA ILE A 67 6.32 0.26 -8.27
C ILE A 67 7.29 -0.88 -8.00
N LEU A 68 7.53 -1.14 -6.72
CA LEU A 68 8.09 -2.37 -6.20
C LEU A 68 6.96 -3.23 -5.63
N VAL A 69 7.00 -4.53 -5.87
CA VAL A 69 6.06 -5.50 -5.29
C VAL A 69 6.83 -6.75 -4.87
N ASP A 70 6.51 -7.26 -3.68
CA ASP A 70 6.95 -8.58 -3.25
C ASP A 70 6.15 -9.66 -3.96
N VAL A 71 6.82 -10.41 -4.83
CA VAL A 71 6.24 -11.56 -5.51
C VAL A 71 6.64 -12.81 -4.73
N GLY A 72 5.70 -13.34 -3.94
CA GLY A 72 5.88 -14.55 -3.15
C GLY A 72 5.58 -14.39 -1.67
N VAL A 73 5.32 -13.16 -1.21
CA VAL A 73 4.78 -12.92 0.14
C VAL A 73 3.43 -13.59 0.33
N ASP A 74 3.26 -14.25 1.47
CA ASP A 74 1.96 -14.77 1.90
C ASP A 74 1.16 -13.72 2.69
N LYS A 75 -0.17 -13.91 2.74
CA LYS A 75 -1.10 -13.00 3.43
C LYS A 75 -0.78 -12.81 4.93
N ASP A 76 -0.21 -13.83 5.55
CA ASP A 76 0.18 -13.84 6.96
C ASP A 76 1.57 -13.24 7.19
N ARG A 77 2.30 -12.91 6.10
CA ARG A 77 3.67 -12.38 6.10
C ARG A 77 4.66 -13.26 6.87
N LYS A 78 4.41 -14.57 6.91
CA LYS A 78 5.32 -15.58 7.48
C LYS A 78 6.42 -15.97 6.50
N LYS A 79 6.19 -15.74 5.21
CA LYS A 79 7.15 -15.95 4.14
C LYS A 79 7.26 -14.67 3.32
N MET A 80 8.50 -14.20 3.12
CA MET A 80 8.81 -13.16 2.14
C MET A 80 9.15 -13.79 0.79
N GLY A 81 8.73 -13.11 -0.28
CA GLY A 81 9.15 -13.42 -1.63
C GLY A 81 10.25 -12.48 -2.09
N GLU A 82 10.34 -12.31 -3.39
CA GLU A 82 11.32 -11.45 -4.04
C GLU A 82 10.69 -10.09 -4.36
N LEU A 83 11.34 -8.99 -3.96
CA LEU A 83 10.95 -7.66 -4.42
C LEU A 83 11.32 -7.52 -5.89
N LYS A 84 10.33 -7.18 -6.72
CA LYS A 84 10.51 -6.93 -8.16
C LYS A 84 10.01 -5.55 -8.51
N ILE A 85 10.69 -4.93 -9.48
CA ILE A 85 10.35 -3.62 -10.02
C ILE A 85 9.44 -3.78 -11.24
N TYR A 86 8.45 -2.91 -11.32
CA TYR A 86 7.51 -2.83 -12.44
C TYR A 86 7.38 -1.37 -12.87
N ILE A 87 7.76 -1.10 -14.10
CA ILE A 87 7.72 0.23 -14.73
C ILE A 87 6.51 0.28 -15.66
N ASN A 88 5.79 1.40 -15.63
CA ASN A 88 4.52 1.63 -16.32
C ASN A 88 3.52 0.46 -16.17
N PRO A 89 3.27 -0.04 -14.94
CA PRO A 89 2.34 -1.15 -14.75
C PRO A 89 0.92 -0.76 -15.15
N GLN A 90 0.25 -1.66 -15.87
CA GLN A 90 -1.13 -1.53 -16.31
C GLN A 90 -1.87 -2.85 -16.11
N ILE A 91 -2.99 -2.80 -15.40
CA ILE A 91 -3.91 -3.95 -15.30
C ILE A 91 -4.76 -3.98 -16.57
N VAL A 92 -4.59 -5.02 -17.38
CA VAL A 92 -5.29 -5.18 -18.67
C VAL A 92 -6.48 -6.13 -18.60
N TRP A 93 -6.61 -6.90 -17.52
CA TRP A 93 -7.79 -7.69 -17.19
C TRP A 93 -7.89 -7.89 -15.68
N LYS A 94 -9.12 -8.05 -15.17
CA LYS A 94 -9.44 -8.33 -13.76
C LYS A 94 -10.50 -9.42 -13.71
N SER A 95 -10.45 -10.29 -12.70
CA SER A 95 -11.51 -11.27 -12.46
C SER A 95 -12.78 -10.63 -11.91
N ASP A 96 -13.93 -11.23 -12.22
CA ASP A 96 -15.20 -10.90 -11.56
C ASP A 96 -15.25 -11.42 -10.11
N GLU A 97 -14.50 -12.49 -9.81
CA GLU A 97 -14.34 -12.97 -8.44
C GLU A 97 -13.62 -11.90 -7.61
N LEU A 98 -14.27 -11.51 -6.50
CA LEU A 98 -13.72 -10.57 -5.54
C LEU A 98 -13.22 -11.31 -4.30
N GLU A 99 -12.09 -10.86 -3.76
CA GLU A 99 -11.57 -11.30 -2.48
C GLU A 99 -11.62 -10.12 -1.50
N GLU A 100 -12.26 -10.31 -0.35
CA GLU A 100 -12.20 -9.34 0.76
C GLU A 100 -10.86 -9.44 1.49
N GLY A 101 -10.33 -8.30 1.92
CA GLY A 101 -9.12 -8.29 2.71
C GLY A 101 -8.89 -6.96 3.38
N ARG A 102 -7.91 -6.95 4.29
CA ARG A 102 -7.45 -5.75 4.98
C ARG A 102 -6.30 -5.07 4.23
N GLU A 103 -6.30 -3.75 4.23
CA GLU A 103 -5.23 -2.92 3.71
C GLU A 103 -4.76 -1.91 4.74
N GLY A 104 -3.51 -1.49 4.58
CA GLY A 104 -2.86 -0.41 5.31
C GLY A 104 -1.70 0.09 4.45
N CYS A 105 -1.24 1.31 4.71
CA CYS A 105 -0.21 1.97 3.91
C CYS A 105 0.80 2.67 4.83
N TYR A 106 2.03 2.84 4.37
CA TYR A 106 3.06 3.59 5.08
C TYR A 106 2.92 5.11 4.92
N SER A 107 2.25 5.55 3.86
CA SER A 107 1.91 6.97 3.62
C SER A 107 0.58 7.37 4.29
N VAL A 108 0.10 6.58 5.24
CA VAL A 108 -1.12 6.79 6.00
C VAL A 108 -0.81 6.46 7.46
N ASP A 109 -1.54 7.08 8.40
CA ASP A 109 -1.36 6.81 9.83
C ASP A 109 -1.29 5.30 10.10
N HIS A 110 -0.24 4.89 10.80
CA HIS A 110 0.05 3.48 10.97
C HIS A 110 -1.05 2.71 11.73
N ARG A 111 -1.94 3.42 12.44
CA ARG A 111 -3.08 2.85 13.16
C ARG A 111 -4.30 2.65 12.27
N LEU A 112 -4.35 3.30 11.10
CA LEU A 112 -5.46 3.17 10.17
C LEU A 112 -5.32 1.87 9.37
N SER A 113 -6.42 1.13 9.27
CA SER A 113 -6.56 -0.01 8.37
C SER A 113 -7.91 0.04 7.70
N GLY A 114 -8.04 -0.54 6.51
CA GLY A 114 -9.31 -0.57 5.76
C GLY A 114 -9.70 -1.97 5.36
N ILE A 115 -10.99 -2.26 5.29
CA ILE A 115 -11.51 -3.48 4.66
C ILE A 115 -12.02 -3.15 3.28
N MET A 116 -11.57 -3.92 2.29
CA MET A 116 -12.11 -3.81 0.94
C MET A 116 -11.99 -5.09 0.13
N SER A 117 -12.95 -5.27 -0.75
CA SER A 117 -12.93 -6.28 -1.79
C SER A 117 -12.14 -5.79 -3.00
N ARG A 118 -11.25 -6.63 -3.52
CA ARG A 118 -10.56 -6.40 -4.79
C ARG A 118 -10.75 -7.61 -5.71
N PRO A 119 -10.75 -7.42 -7.03
CA PRO A 119 -10.57 -8.53 -7.98
C PRO A 119 -9.45 -9.45 -7.53
N LYS A 120 -9.80 -10.73 -7.38
CA LYS A 120 -8.90 -11.76 -6.87
C LYS A 120 -7.75 -12.04 -7.83
N SER A 121 -7.99 -11.96 -9.13
CA SER A 121 -6.94 -12.10 -10.14
C SER A 121 -6.87 -10.87 -11.05
N ILE A 122 -5.65 -10.58 -11.51
CA ILE A 122 -5.37 -9.52 -12.48
C ILE A 122 -4.39 -10.04 -13.53
N LEU A 123 -4.52 -9.56 -14.77
CA LEU A 123 -3.48 -9.66 -15.78
C LEU A 123 -2.75 -8.33 -15.88
N LEU A 124 -1.45 -8.34 -15.63
CA LEU A 124 -0.59 -7.16 -15.63
C LEU A 124 0.27 -7.11 -16.89
N ASN A 125 0.31 -5.95 -17.53
CA ASN A 125 1.37 -5.55 -18.44
C ASN A 125 2.30 -4.55 -17.74
N ALA A 126 3.60 -4.68 -17.88
CA ALA A 126 4.59 -3.75 -17.33
C ALA A 126 5.92 -3.87 -18.09
N LEU A 127 6.91 -3.09 -17.68
CA LEU A 127 8.31 -3.25 -18.07
C LEU A 127 9.15 -3.59 -16.83
N ASP A 128 10.19 -4.40 -17.01
CA ASP A 128 11.18 -4.68 -15.96
C ASP A 128 12.24 -3.57 -15.86
N ARG A 129 13.25 -3.79 -14.99
CA ARG A 129 14.37 -2.87 -14.75
C ARG A 129 15.16 -2.51 -16.02
N ASP A 130 15.19 -3.42 -16.98
CA ASP A 130 15.95 -3.30 -18.23
C ASP A 130 15.06 -2.86 -19.40
N GLY A 131 13.76 -2.64 -19.14
CA GLY A 131 12.78 -2.23 -20.15
C GLY A 131 12.18 -3.40 -20.93
N ASN A 132 12.41 -4.66 -20.53
CA ASN A 132 11.77 -5.80 -21.17
C ASN A 132 10.30 -5.90 -20.75
N ALA A 133 9.46 -6.35 -21.68
CA ALA A 133 8.03 -6.49 -21.42
C ALA A 133 7.74 -7.64 -20.44
N ILE A 134 6.93 -7.33 -19.42
CA ILE A 134 6.31 -8.29 -18.53
C ILE A 134 4.83 -8.38 -18.89
N LYS A 135 4.34 -9.60 -19.10
CA LYS A 135 2.90 -9.92 -19.13
C LYS A 135 2.63 -11.12 -18.25
N GLN A 136 1.99 -10.89 -17.10
CA GLN A 136 1.85 -11.93 -16.09
C GLN A 136 0.52 -11.81 -15.34
N GLU A 137 -0.09 -12.96 -15.07
CA GLU A 137 -1.25 -13.05 -14.19
C GLU A 137 -0.79 -13.16 -12.72
N PHE A 138 -1.44 -12.40 -11.85
CA PHE A 138 -1.29 -12.49 -10.40
C PHE A 138 -2.65 -12.77 -9.77
N THR A 139 -2.66 -13.51 -8.66
CA THR A 139 -3.88 -13.86 -7.93
C THR A 139 -3.73 -13.66 -6.41
N GLY A 140 -4.86 -13.60 -5.72
CA GLY A 140 -4.98 -13.46 -4.27
C GLY A 140 -4.22 -12.26 -3.72
N PHE A 141 -3.42 -12.50 -2.68
CA PHE A 141 -2.74 -11.44 -1.95
C PHE A 141 -1.77 -10.62 -2.82
N THR A 142 -1.00 -11.25 -3.70
CA THR A 142 -0.10 -10.53 -4.60
C THR A 142 -0.88 -9.65 -5.60
N ALA A 143 -2.01 -10.13 -6.12
CA ALA A 143 -2.88 -9.31 -6.98
C ALA A 143 -3.43 -8.08 -6.24
N ARG A 144 -3.75 -8.22 -4.94
CA ARG A 144 -4.15 -7.08 -4.09
C ARG A 144 -3.04 -6.05 -3.96
N ILE A 145 -1.80 -6.49 -3.70
CA ILE A 145 -0.65 -5.58 -3.57
C ILE A 145 -0.47 -4.78 -4.86
N PHE A 146 -0.46 -5.44 -6.04
CA PHE A 146 -0.37 -4.72 -7.32
C PHE A 146 -1.47 -3.68 -7.50
N GLN A 147 -2.71 -4.03 -7.17
CA GLN A 147 -3.82 -3.09 -7.28
C GLN A 147 -3.64 -1.88 -6.35
N HIS A 148 -3.15 -2.10 -5.13
CA HIS A 148 -2.82 -1.05 -4.17
C HIS A 148 -1.69 -0.14 -4.68
N GLU A 149 -0.57 -0.71 -5.14
CA GLU A 149 0.55 0.08 -5.63
C GLU A 149 0.22 0.85 -6.92
N ILE A 150 -0.64 0.29 -7.78
CA ILE A 150 -1.11 0.98 -9.00
C ILE A 150 -2.06 2.13 -8.66
N ASP A 151 -2.87 2.01 -7.61
CA ASP A 151 -3.71 3.10 -7.11
C ASP A 151 -2.86 4.33 -6.73
N HIS A 152 -1.71 4.11 -6.09
CA HIS A 152 -0.77 5.19 -5.78
C HIS A 152 -0.29 5.93 -7.03
N LEU A 153 -0.08 5.23 -8.15
CA LEU A 153 0.32 5.86 -9.42
C LEU A 153 -0.78 6.74 -10.03
N ASP A 154 -2.01 6.53 -9.61
CA ASP A 154 -3.18 7.28 -10.05
C ASP A 154 -3.64 8.30 -8.99
N GLY A 155 -2.87 8.48 -7.90
CA GLY A 155 -3.16 9.43 -6.83
C GLY A 155 -4.30 9.00 -5.90
N ILE A 156 -4.49 7.68 -5.73
CA ILE A 156 -5.57 7.10 -4.94
C ILE A 156 -4.98 6.36 -3.74
N LEU A 157 -5.31 6.81 -2.53
CA LEU A 157 -4.98 6.10 -1.29
C LEU A 157 -6.08 5.09 -0.95
N PHE A 158 -5.75 4.02 -0.23
CA PHE A 158 -6.72 2.97 0.09
C PHE A 158 -7.99 3.48 0.81
N PRO A 159 -7.95 4.49 1.72
CA PRO A 159 -9.17 5.00 2.33
C PRO A 159 -10.03 5.74 1.32
N ASP A 160 -9.43 6.46 0.37
CA ASP A 160 -10.17 7.11 -0.72
C ASP A 160 -10.89 6.09 -1.61
N ARG A 161 -10.24 4.94 -1.87
CA ARG A 161 -10.84 3.85 -2.64
C ARG A 161 -11.99 3.17 -1.89
N ILE A 162 -11.89 3.06 -0.57
CA ILE A 162 -12.95 2.53 0.29
C ILE A 162 -14.14 3.49 0.32
N GLY A 163 -13.87 4.79 0.41
CA GLY A 163 -14.88 5.83 0.44
C GLY A 163 -15.59 5.94 1.80
N LYS A 164 -16.45 6.96 1.91
CA LYS A 164 -17.12 7.35 3.15
C LYS A 164 -17.96 6.25 3.80
N ASP A 165 -18.65 5.46 3.00
CA ASP A 165 -19.58 4.43 3.48
C ASP A 165 -18.89 3.08 3.72
N GLY A 166 -17.58 3.01 3.50
CA GLY A 166 -16.80 1.79 3.71
C GLY A 166 -16.26 1.65 5.13
N ILE A 167 -15.47 0.59 5.35
CA ILE A 167 -15.02 0.22 6.69
C ILE A 167 -13.55 0.61 6.88
N LEU A 168 -13.33 1.64 7.69
CA LEU A 168 -12.03 1.99 8.25
C LEU A 168 -11.96 1.57 9.71
N HIS A 169 -10.81 1.04 10.10
CA HIS A 169 -10.49 0.58 11.45
C HIS A 169 -9.37 1.40 12.04
N TRP A 170 -9.46 1.62 13.34
CA TRP A 170 -8.36 2.12 14.14
C TRP A 170 -7.78 0.98 14.97
N VAL A 171 -6.48 0.76 14.87
CA VAL A 171 -5.78 -0.37 15.44
C VAL A 171 -4.49 0.13 16.08
N LEU A 172 -4.39 0.02 17.41
CA LEU A 172 -3.15 0.37 18.10
C LEU A 172 -2.06 -0.64 17.78
N GLU A 173 -0.79 -0.22 17.88
CA GLU A 173 0.34 -1.07 17.52
C GLU A 173 0.33 -2.43 18.27
N LYS A 174 0.02 -2.38 19.57
CA LYS A 174 -0.11 -3.56 20.46
C LYS A 174 -1.22 -4.53 20.04
N GLU A 175 -2.19 -4.09 19.24
CA GLU A 175 -3.40 -4.83 18.87
C GLU A 175 -3.26 -5.57 17.53
N PHE A 176 -2.27 -5.23 16.70
CA PHE A 176 -2.08 -5.86 15.39
C PHE A 176 -1.99 -7.40 15.42
N PRO A 177 -1.36 -8.07 16.41
CA PRO A 177 -1.37 -9.53 16.50
C PRO A 177 -2.77 -10.13 16.59
N GLU A 178 -3.69 -9.46 17.29
CA GLU A 178 -5.08 -9.89 17.40
C GLU A 178 -5.91 -9.44 16.19
N TYR A 179 -5.76 -8.19 15.78
CA TYR A 179 -6.42 -7.64 14.60
C TYR A 179 -6.19 -8.49 13.34
N ARG A 180 -4.96 -9.00 13.13
CA ARG A 180 -4.67 -9.89 11.99
C ARG A 180 -5.55 -11.14 11.94
N LYS A 181 -6.06 -11.60 13.08
CA LYS A 181 -6.92 -12.80 13.19
C LYS A 181 -8.40 -12.46 13.15
N THR A 182 -8.80 -11.28 13.62
CA THR A 182 -10.21 -10.92 13.89
C THR A 182 -10.68 -9.65 13.17
N TRP A 183 -9.94 -9.19 12.15
CA TRP A 183 -10.20 -7.93 11.46
C TRP A 183 -11.64 -7.80 10.94
N GLN A 184 -12.28 -8.87 10.48
CA GLN A 184 -13.66 -8.85 9.97
C GLN A 184 -14.67 -8.35 11.03
N SER A 185 -14.44 -8.69 12.30
CA SER A 185 -15.29 -8.33 13.43
C SER A 185 -14.66 -7.28 14.33
N TRP A 186 -13.66 -6.54 13.84
CA TRP A 186 -12.96 -5.56 14.68
C TRP A 186 -13.91 -4.45 15.15
N PRO A 187 -13.98 -4.17 16.46
CA PRO A 187 -15.00 -3.29 17.02
C PRO A 187 -14.67 -1.81 16.84
N VAL A 188 -13.38 -1.45 16.74
CA VAL A 188 -12.95 -0.05 16.71
C VAL A 188 -12.91 0.46 15.26
N LYS A 189 -13.93 1.23 14.89
CA LYS A 189 -13.99 1.91 13.58
C LYS A 189 -13.30 3.27 13.65
N CYS A 190 -12.66 3.67 12.56
CA CYS A 190 -12.16 5.02 12.38
C CYS A 190 -13.22 5.85 11.63
N PRO A 191 -13.69 6.98 12.19
CA PRO A 191 -14.61 7.88 11.49
C PRO A 191 -13.99 8.42 10.20
N TRP A 192 -14.82 8.64 9.17
CA TRP A 192 -14.37 9.17 7.89
C TRP A 192 -13.76 10.58 8.01
N GLU A 193 -14.25 11.38 8.94
CA GLU A 193 -13.78 12.74 9.22
C GLU A 193 -12.33 12.75 9.72
N VAL A 194 -11.91 11.69 10.42
CA VAL A 194 -10.52 11.52 10.84
C VAL A 194 -9.62 11.31 9.63
N TRP A 195 -10.06 10.50 8.65
CA TRP A 195 -9.34 10.36 7.38
C TRP A 195 -9.26 11.68 6.61
N LEU A 196 -10.37 12.43 6.51
CA LEU A 196 -10.38 13.73 5.84
C LEU A 196 -9.41 14.72 6.49
N ALA A 197 -9.36 14.77 7.83
CA ALA A 197 -8.42 15.63 8.55
C ALA A 197 -6.96 15.27 8.22
N MET A 198 -6.62 13.97 8.18
CA MET A 198 -5.28 13.50 7.77
C MET A 198 -4.94 13.98 6.35
N LYS A 199 -5.87 13.80 5.40
CA LYS A 199 -5.66 14.17 3.99
C LYS A 199 -5.54 15.68 3.79
N GLU A 200 -6.16 16.48 4.65
CA GLU A 200 -6.06 17.94 4.62
C GLU A 200 -4.89 18.48 5.44
N GLY A 201 -4.09 17.61 6.09
CA GLY A 201 -3.01 18.02 6.98
C GLY A 201 -3.50 18.75 8.23
N LYS A 202 -4.76 18.55 8.61
CA LYS A 202 -5.38 19.17 9.79
C LYS A 202 -5.11 18.31 11.03
N PRO A 203 -4.97 18.95 12.20
CA PRO A 203 -4.94 18.21 13.45
C PRO A 203 -6.24 17.43 13.62
N PHE A 204 -6.13 16.22 14.16
CA PHE A 204 -7.26 15.40 14.57
C PHE A 204 -6.95 14.82 15.95
N GLU A 205 -8.00 14.71 16.76
CA GLU A 205 -7.94 14.00 18.02
C GLU A 205 -8.87 12.80 17.90
N PHE A 206 -8.29 11.61 17.87
CA PHE A 206 -9.03 10.36 17.97
C PHE A 206 -8.60 9.66 19.25
N PHE A 207 -9.18 10.11 20.36
CA PHE A 207 -9.02 9.45 21.64
C PHE A 207 -9.96 8.25 21.69
N LEU A 208 -9.39 7.08 21.95
CA LEU A 208 -10.15 5.95 22.44
C LEU A 208 -10.42 6.23 23.92
N ASP A 209 -11.36 7.12 24.24
CA ASP A 209 -11.83 7.30 25.63
C ASP A 209 -12.33 5.97 26.23
N ASP A 210 -12.72 5.04 25.34
CA ASP A 210 -13.06 3.66 25.63
C ASP A 210 -12.11 2.67 24.92
N ASP A 211 -10.82 2.61 25.28
CA ASP A 211 -9.99 1.42 24.95
C ASP A 211 -10.70 0.18 25.54
N PRO A 212 -11.32 -0.70 24.73
CA PRO A 212 -12.06 -1.84 25.24
C PRO A 212 -11.14 -2.91 25.85
N PHE A 213 -9.81 -2.81 25.62
CA PHE A 213 -8.79 -3.63 26.25
C PHE A 213 -8.26 -3.03 27.55
N SER A 214 -8.50 -1.74 27.84
CA SER A 214 -8.22 -1.17 29.16
C SER A 214 -9.14 -1.75 30.24
N LYS A 215 -10.40 -2.03 29.88
CA LYS A 215 -11.42 -2.60 30.79
C LYS A 215 -11.27 -4.11 31.05
N LYS A 216 -10.27 -4.78 30.46
CA LYS A 216 -9.94 -6.21 30.72
C LYS A 216 -8.83 -6.42 31.76
N LYS A 217 -8.37 -5.36 32.43
CA LYS A 217 -7.50 -5.46 33.62
C LYS A 217 -8.22 -4.90 34.85
N ALA A 218 -9.16 -5.67 35.37
CA ALA A 218 -9.65 -5.55 36.75
C ALA A 218 -9.98 -6.96 37.26
#